data_AF-A0A5C7QAW2-F1
#
_entry.id   AF-A0A5C7QAW2-F1
#
_cell.length_a   1.000
_cell.length_b   1.000
_cell.length_c   1.000
_cell.angle_alpha   90.00
_cell.angle_beta   90.00
_cell.angle_gamma   90.00
#
_symmetry.space_group_name_H-M   'P 1'
#
loop_
_entity.id
_entity.type
_entity.pdbx_description
1 polymer ?
#
loop_
_entity_poly.entity_id
_entity_poly.type
_entity_poly.pdbx_seq_one_letter_code
_entity_poly.pdbx_strand_id
1 'polypeptide(L)'
;MNHAQLSDVQIANLTLLLTIRDGVLHDKTAACCKFALDATQADRLGAMSIQQVMAIVANVGDATLFPPRRDLVALLDMPLPLARPLAAVHAAHHLAS
;
A
#
# COMPACT_ATOMS: atom_id res chain seq x y z
N MET A 1 27.11 -1.12 15.14
CA MET A 1 25.83 -0.58 14.64
C MET A 1 24.76 -1.60 14.94
N ASN A 2 23.91 -1.33 15.94
CA ASN A 2 22.79 -2.19 16.26
C ASN A 2 21.82 -2.07 15.07
N HIS A 3 21.72 -3.10 14.23
CA HIS A 3 20.67 -3.11 13.21
C HIS A 3 19.37 -3.21 14.00
N ALA A 4 18.69 -2.08 14.19
CA ALA A 4 17.37 -2.07 14.80
C ALA A 4 16.53 -3.06 13.97
N GLN A 5 16.19 -4.19 14.57
CA GLN A 5 15.33 -5.16 13.90
C GLN A 5 13.99 -4.48 13.72
N LEU A 6 13.57 -4.34 12.47
CA LEU A 6 12.25 -3.84 12.16
C LEU A 6 11.22 -4.84 12.72
N SER A 7 10.15 -4.32 13.31
CA SER A 7 8.97 -5.12 13.64
C SER A 7 8.32 -5.68 12.37
N ASP A 8 7.47 -6.69 12.52
CA ASP A 8 6.72 -7.28 11.40
C ASP A 8 5.88 -6.23 10.65
N VAL A 9 5.27 -5.30 11.37
CA VAL A 9 4.49 -4.19 10.78
C VAL A 9 5.39 -3.23 10.00
N GLN A 10 6.57 -2.93 10.53
CA GLN A 10 7.55 -2.10 9.83
C GLN A 10 8.07 -2.79 8.56
N ILE A 11 8.34 -4.09 8.61
CA ILE A 11 8.72 -4.87 7.42
C ILE A 11 7.61 -4.82 6.38
N ALA A 12 6.35 -5.07 6.78
CA ALA A 12 5.19 -5.02 5.88
C ALA A 12 5.03 -3.64 5.23
N ASN A 13 5.12 -2.56 6.03
CA ASN A 13 5.08 -1.18 5.54
C ASN A 13 6.22 -0.90 4.55
N LEU A 14 7.44 -1.34 4.85
CA LEU A 14 8.61 -1.13 4.00
C LEU A 14 8.45 -1.85 2.66
N THR A 15 8.09 -3.12 2.69
CA THR A 15 7.85 -3.92 1.47
C THR A 15 6.79 -3.26 0.60
N LEU A 16 5.67 -2.84 1.18
CA LEU A 16 4.58 -2.24 0.42
C LEU A 16 4.97 -0.86 -0.14
N LEU A 17 5.57 0.03 0.65
CA LEU A 17 6.01 1.34 0.16
C LEU A 17 7.03 1.25 -0.96
N LEU A 18 8.01 0.33 -0.87
CA LEU A 18 8.99 0.13 -1.93
C LEU A 18 8.33 -0.43 -3.20
N THR A 19 7.42 -1.40 -3.06
CA THR A 19 6.67 -1.96 -4.19
C THR A 19 5.85 -0.88 -4.92
N ILE A 20 5.15 -0.04 -4.17
CA ILE A 20 4.35 1.06 -4.73
C ILE A 20 5.26 2.09 -5.39
N ARG A 21 6.36 2.48 -4.74
CA ARG A 21 7.33 3.43 -5.29
C ARG A 21 7.86 2.97 -6.63
N ASP A 22 8.30 1.72 -6.73
CA ASP A 22 8.85 1.18 -7.97
C ASP A 22 7.76 1.08 -9.06
N GLY A 23 6.53 0.74 -8.67
CA GLY A 23 5.37 0.80 -9.55
C GLY A 23 5.11 2.21 -10.08
N VAL A 24 5.17 3.24 -9.23
CA VAL A 24 4.99 4.65 -9.62
C VAL A 24 6.08 5.11 -10.58
N LEU A 25 7.34 4.73 -10.33
CA LEU A 25 8.47 5.07 -11.20
C LEU A 25 8.36 4.40 -12.58
N HIS A 26 7.70 3.23 -12.66
CA HIS A 26 7.48 2.52 -13.91
C HIS A 26 6.25 3.01 -14.68
N ASP A 27 5.09 3.07 -14.03
CA ASP A 27 3.83 3.55 -14.57
C ASP A 27 2.97 4.13 -13.42
N LYS A 28 3.05 5.45 -13.25
CA LYS A 28 2.31 6.19 -12.22
C LYS A 28 0.80 5.93 -12.28
N THR A 29 0.20 5.96 -13.47
CA THR A 29 -1.25 5.84 -13.62
C THR A 29 -1.71 4.44 -13.22
N ALA A 30 -1.04 3.40 -13.71
CA ALA A 30 -1.36 2.03 -13.33
C ALA A 30 -1.10 1.78 -11.84
N ALA A 31 -0.05 2.36 -11.27
CA ALA A 31 0.23 2.25 -9.84
C ALA A 31 -0.86 2.92 -8.99
N CYS A 32 -1.31 4.13 -9.34
CA CYS A 32 -2.43 4.80 -8.67
C CYS A 32 -3.69 3.93 -8.69
N CYS A 33 -4.04 3.33 -9.83
CA CYS A 33 -5.20 2.44 -9.94
C CYS A 33 -5.05 1.16 -9.08
N LYS A 34 -3.88 0.52 -9.11
CA LYS A 34 -3.65 -0.75 -8.41
C LYS A 34 -3.58 -0.60 -6.89
N PHE A 35 -3.01 0.52 -6.43
CA PHE A 35 -2.76 0.78 -5.01
C PHE A 35 -3.71 1.82 -4.41
N ALA A 36 -4.73 2.24 -5.16
CA ALA A 36 -5.71 3.24 -4.75
C ALA A 36 -5.07 4.53 -4.22
N LEU A 37 -4.04 5.02 -4.92
CA LEU A 37 -3.36 6.27 -4.57
C LEU A 37 -3.97 7.45 -5.30
N ASP A 38 -4.04 8.58 -4.63
CA ASP A 38 -4.19 9.87 -5.31
C ASP A 38 -2.87 10.33 -5.95
N ALA A 39 -2.95 11.36 -6.79
CA ALA A 39 -1.79 11.90 -7.49
C ALA A 39 -0.71 12.42 -6.54
N THR A 40 -1.11 13.08 -5.43
CA THR A 40 -0.19 13.66 -4.45
C THR A 40 0.58 12.59 -3.70
N GLN A 41 -0.09 11.50 -3.30
CA GLN A 41 0.53 10.33 -2.68
C GLN A 41 1.55 9.68 -3.62
N ALA A 42 1.17 9.45 -4.88
CA ALA A 42 2.05 8.87 -5.88
C ALA A 42 3.27 9.76 -6.14
N ASP A 43 3.08 11.06 -6.34
CA ASP A 43 4.19 12.02 -6.54
C ASP A 43 5.13 12.05 -5.35
N ARG A 44 4.57 12.08 -4.13
CA ARG A 44 5.37 12.11 -2.92
C ARG A 44 6.20 10.86 -2.76
N LEU A 45 5.62 9.68 -3.00
CA LEU A 45 6.30 8.40 -2.84
C LEU A 45 7.35 8.17 -3.94
N GLY A 46 7.03 8.53 -5.19
CA GLY A 46 7.96 8.43 -6.32
C GLY A 46 9.20 9.31 -6.17
N ALA A 47 9.07 10.47 -5.50
CA ALA A 47 10.18 11.37 -5.24
C ALA A 47 11.10 10.93 -4.07
N MET A 48 10.68 9.95 -3.25
CA MET A 48 11.49 9.51 -2.11
C MET A 48 12.67 8.64 -2.53
N SER A 49 13.78 8.75 -1.82
CA SER A 49 14.85 7.76 -1.85
C SER A 49 14.51 6.54 -0.98
N ILE A 50 15.15 5.40 -1.23
CA ILE A 50 15.00 4.20 -0.39
C ILE A 50 15.31 4.51 1.08
N GLN A 51 16.34 5.33 1.35
CA GLN A 51 16.71 5.72 2.71
C GLN A 51 15.62 6.55 3.40
N GLN A 52 14.95 7.43 2.65
CA GLN A 52 13.81 8.20 3.18
C GLN A 52 12.62 7.28 3.51
N VAL A 53 12.32 6.30 2.65
CA VAL A 53 11.27 5.30 2.92
C VAL A 53 11.61 4.50 4.19
N MET A 54 12.84 4.00 4.31
CA MET A 54 13.27 3.28 5.52
C MET A 54 13.20 4.13 6.78
N ALA A 55 13.62 5.41 6.70
CA ALA A 55 13.53 6.32 7.83
C ALA A 55 12.07 6.56 8.25
N ILE A 56 11.15 6.74 7.32
CA ILE A 56 9.72 6.89 7.64
C ILE A 56 9.21 5.65 8.36
N VAL A 57 9.44 4.46 7.81
CA VAL A 57 8.98 3.20 8.43
C VAL A 57 9.56 3.01 9.83
N ALA A 58 10.85 3.26 10.00
CA ALA A 58 11.52 3.15 11.30
C ALA A 58 10.88 4.08 12.36
N ASN A 59 10.49 5.29 11.95
CA ASN A 59 9.92 6.30 12.85
C ASN A 59 8.41 6.17 13.05
N VAL A 60 7.67 5.59 12.10
CA VAL A 60 6.24 5.27 12.26
C VAL A 60 6.04 4.20 13.33
N GLY A 61 6.99 3.26 13.45
CA GLY A 61 6.91 2.20 14.45
C GLY A 61 5.88 1.14 14.09
N ASP A 62 5.27 0.54 15.12
CA ASP A 62 4.33 -0.59 15.02
C ASP A 62 2.91 -0.14 14.66
N ALA A 63 2.79 0.65 13.59
CA ALA A 63 1.53 1.15 13.06
C ALA A 63 1.44 0.89 11.56
N THR A 64 0.38 0.23 11.11
CA THR A 64 0.19 -0.04 9.67
C THR A 64 -0.09 1.27 8.92
N LEU A 65 0.64 1.49 7.83
CA LEU A 65 0.37 2.58 6.88
C LEU A 65 -0.73 2.21 5.88
N PHE A 66 -1.00 0.93 5.72
CA PHE A 66 -1.98 0.38 4.80
C PHE A 66 -2.94 -0.48 5.61
N PRO A 67 -3.96 0.12 6.23
CA PRO A 67 -4.92 -0.63 7.02
C PRO A 67 -5.67 -1.64 6.14
N PRO A 68 -6.21 -2.71 6.74
CA PRO A 68 -7.09 -3.64 6.06
C PRO A 68 -8.19 -2.94 5.25
N ARG A 69 -8.51 -3.49 4.08
CA ARG A 69 -9.66 -3.05 3.30
C ARG A 69 -10.93 -3.17 4.14
N ARG A 70 -11.89 -2.25 3.92
CA ARG A 70 -13.19 -2.26 4.60
C ARG A 70 -13.99 -3.55 4.36
N ASP A 71 -13.81 -4.15 3.19
CA ASP A 71 -14.46 -5.39 2.77
C ASP A 71 -13.60 -6.65 3.02
N LEU A 72 -12.53 -6.57 3.80
CA LEU A 72 -11.57 -7.68 3.96
C LEU A 72 -12.24 -9.00 4.35
N VAL A 73 -13.11 -8.99 5.37
CA VAL A 73 -13.78 -10.22 5.84
C VAL A 73 -14.64 -10.83 4.73
N ALA A 74 -15.43 -10.00 4.03
CA ALA A 74 -16.23 -10.46 2.90
C ALA A 74 -15.36 -11.04 1.76
N LEU A 75 -14.16 -10.49 1.53
CA LEU A 75 -13.22 -11.04 0.57
C LEU A 75 -12.65 -12.39 0.98
N LEU A 76 -12.41 -12.60 2.28
CA LEU A 76 -11.87 -13.85 2.82
C LEU A 76 -12.91 -14.97 2.83
N ASP A 77 -14.19 -14.65 3.03
CA ASP A 77 -15.26 -15.64 3.17
C ASP A 77 -15.90 -16.08 1.85
N MET A 78 -15.63 -15.38 0.75
CA MET A 78 -16.34 -15.64 -0.50
C MET A 78 -15.75 -16.81 -1.31
N PRO A 79 -16.54 -17.39 -2.23
CA PRO A 79 -16.01 -18.29 -3.25
C PRO A 79 -14.96 -17.58 -4.13
N LEU A 80 -13.79 -18.21 -4.30
CA LEU A 80 -12.65 -17.66 -5.07
C LEU A 80 -13.02 -17.08 -6.46
N PRO A 81 -13.94 -17.67 -7.25
CA PRO A 81 -14.34 -17.09 -8.54
C PRO A 81 -14.94 -15.67 -8.44
N LEU A 82 -15.48 -15.30 -7.27
CA LEU A 82 -16.10 -13.99 -7.04
C LEU A 82 -15.14 -12.97 -6.43
N ALA A 83 -13.95 -13.39 -5.95
CA ALA A 83 -13.00 -12.55 -5.22
C ALA A 83 -12.65 -11.27 -5.99
N ARG A 84 -12.30 -11.44 -7.26
CA ARG A 84 -11.91 -10.32 -8.11
C ARG A 84 -13.09 -9.41 -8.48
N PRO A 85 -14.26 -9.93 -8.95
CA PRO A 85 -15.43 -9.09 -9.18
C PRO A 85 -15.82 -8.25 -7.97
N LEU A 86 -15.92 -8.84 -6.79
CA LEU A 86 -16.31 -8.13 -5.57
C LEU A 86 -15.24 -7.14 -5.10
N ALA A 87 -13.95 -7.49 -5.23
CA ALA A 87 -12.88 -6.57 -4.93
C ALA A 87 -12.90 -5.30 -5.81
N ALA A 88 -13.32 -5.42 -7.07
CA ALA A 88 -13.40 -4.30 -8.02
C ALA A 88 -14.58 -3.36 -7.73
N VAL A 89 -15.76 -3.91 -7.39
CA VAL A 89 -16.96 -3.11 -7.08
C VAL A 89 -16.73 -2.20 -5.87
N HIS A 90 -16.05 -2.70 -4.84
CA HIS A 90 -15.76 -1.91 -3.64
C HIS A 90 -14.69 -0.84 -3.88
N ALA A 91 -13.74 -1.08 -4.78
CA ALA A 91 -12.75 -0.06 -5.17
C ALA A 91 -13.40 1.14 -5.87
N ALA A 92 -14.41 0.89 -6.72
CA ALA A 92 -15.13 1.96 -7.42
C ALA A 92 -15.93 2.87 -6.47
N HIS A 93 -16.56 2.31 -5.43
CA HIS A 93 -17.30 3.10 -4.43
C HIS A 93 -16.40 4.07 -3.66
N HIS A 94 -15.13 3.72 -3.46
CA HIS A 94 -14.16 4.56 -2.76
C HIS A 94 -13.69 5.79 -3.56
N LEU A 95 -13.76 5.75 -4.90
CA LEU A 95 -13.40 6.87 -5.77
C LEU A 95 -14.57 7.85 -5.97
N ALA A 96 -15.79 7.44 -5.64
CA ALA A 96 -17.02 8.20 -5.85
C ALA A 96 -17.50 8.95 -4.59
N SER A 97 -16.88 8.70 -3.43
CA SER A 97 -17.16 9.32 -2.13
C SER A 97 -16.14 10.37 -1.76
#